data_AF-A0A6G9W972-F1
#
_entry.id   AF-A0A6G9W972-F1
#
_cell.length_a   1.000
_cell.length_b   1.000
_cell.length_c   1.000
_cell.angle_alpha   90.00
_cell.angle_beta   90.00
_cell.angle_gamma   90.00
#
_symmetry.space_group_name_H-M   'P 1'
#
loop_
_entity.id
_entity.type
_entity.pdbx_description
1 polymer ?
#
loop_
_entity_poly.entity_id
_entity_poly.type
_entity_poly.pdbx_seq_one_letter_code
_entity_poly.pdbx_strand_id
1 'polypeptide(L)'
;MRNGDVVAVEVKPEIYVKKNAVRAKLTQIAAMMPRAVADRVALVTERDLHPVAVANGEIIHAARFPDPEADGRTAAALSQVFGSVAIADLSVATGLGTRVIHSVARLIKAGEVVLCAHERIGMSSRIRAVPQKRHQQGEVS
;
A
#
# COMPACT_ATOMS: atom_id res chain seq x y z
N MET A 1 10.26 -20.23 5.87
CA MET A 1 9.46 -21.46 5.93
C MET A 1 8.00 -21.05 6.11
N ARG A 2 7.08 -21.51 5.25
CA ARG A 2 5.63 -21.32 5.43
C ARG A 2 5.09 -22.64 5.97
N ASN A 3 4.44 -22.61 7.13
CA ASN A 3 4.01 -23.83 7.83
C ASN A 3 2.73 -24.47 7.22
N GLY A 4 2.18 -23.92 6.13
CA GLY A 4 1.03 -24.47 5.42
C GLY A 4 -0.34 -24.00 5.93
N ASP A 5 -0.40 -23.35 7.09
CA ASP A 5 -1.66 -22.88 7.68
C ASP A 5 -2.40 -21.85 6.80
N VAL A 6 -3.70 -22.06 6.62
CA VAL A 6 -4.62 -21.14 5.96
C VAL A 6 -5.42 -20.41 7.04
N VAL A 7 -5.26 -19.09 7.12
CA VAL A 7 -5.96 -18.24 8.10
C VAL A 7 -6.96 -17.34 7.39
N ALA A 8 -8.23 -17.42 7.79
CA ALA A 8 -9.25 -16.47 7.37
C ALA A 8 -9.08 -15.18 8.18
N VAL A 9 -8.93 -14.05 7.49
CA VAL A 9 -8.71 -12.74 8.14
C VAL A 9 -9.92 -11.85 7.94
N GLU A 10 -10.53 -11.44 9.05
CA GLU A 10 -11.56 -10.42 9.07
C GLU A 10 -10.93 -9.09 9.51
N VAL A 11 -11.11 -8.04 8.70
CA VAL A 11 -10.65 -6.69 9.03
C VAL A 11 -11.83 -5.84 9.45
N LYS A 12 -11.80 -5.32 10.68
CA LYS A 12 -12.86 -4.43 11.20
C LYS A 12 -12.27 -3.30 12.03
N PRO A 13 -12.80 -2.08 11.92
CA PRO A 13 -12.35 -1.03 12.79
C PRO A 13 -12.63 -1.30 14.26
N GLU A 14 -11.72 -0.93 15.15
CA GLU A 14 -11.74 -1.34 16.55
C GLU A 14 -13.01 -0.83 17.25
N ILE A 15 -13.48 0.35 16.85
CA ILE A 15 -14.75 0.92 17.34
C ILE A 15 -15.95 0.02 17.01
N TYR A 16 -15.99 -0.60 15.83
CA TYR A 16 -17.05 -1.54 15.45
C TYR A 16 -16.86 -2.89 16.13
N VAL A 17 -15.61 -3.31 16.36
CA VAL A 17 -15.31 -4.53 17.11
C VAL A 17 -15.86 -4.46 18.53
N LYS A 18 -15.66 -3.32 19.20
CA LYS A 18 -16.17 -3.06 20.56
C LYS A 18 -17.69 -2.91 20.60
N LYS A 19 -18.29 -2.23 19.61
CA LYS A 19 -19.73 -1.94 19.59
C LYS A 19 -20.61 -3.13 19.18
N ASN A 20 -20.17 -3.97 18.24
CA ASN A 20 -21.04 -4.97 17.60
C ASN A 20 -20.75 -6.41 18.03
N ALA A 21 -20.08 -6.62 19.17
CA ALA A 21 -19.67 -7.94 19.64
C ALA A 21 -19.00 -8.80 18.54
N VAL A 22 -18.25 -8.15 17.63
CA VAL A 22 -17.68 -8.78 16.43
C VAL A 22 -16.79 -9.96 16.81
N ARG A 23 -16.05 -9.84 17.91
CA ARG A 23 -15.24 -10.94 18.46
C ARG A 23 -16.08 -12.17 18.78
N ALA A 24 -17.23 -12.00 19.44
CA ALA A 24 -18.12 -13.12 19.76
C ALA A 24 -18.68 -13.78 18.50
N LYS A 25 -19.08 -12.98 17.50
CA LYS A 25 -19.57 -13.49 16.21
C LYS A 25 -18.48 -14.25 15.45
N LEU A 26 -17.25 -13.75 15.44
CA LEU A 26 -16.11 -14.42 14.81
C LEU A 26 -15.71 -15.70 15.53
N THR A 27 -15.84 -15.76 16.86
CA THR A 27 -15.64 -17.01 17.62
C THR A 27 -16.65 -18.08 17.19
N GLN A 28 -17.93 -17.70 17.01
CA GLN A 28 -18.95 -18.63 16.51
C GLN A 28 -18.64 -19.09 15.07
N ILE A 29 -18.24 -18.18 14.19
CA ILE A 29 -17.82 -18.51 12.82
C ILE A 29 -16.62 -19.46 12.84
N ALA A 30 -15.61 -19.20 13.67
CA ALA A 30 -14.43 -20.06 13.79
C ALA A 30 -14.79 -21.47 14.29
N ALA A 31 -15.73 -21.58 15.22
CA ALA A 31 -16.18 -22.86 15.75
C ALA A 31 -16.93 -23.71 14.70
N MET A 32 -17.58 -23.07 13.73
CA MET A 32 -18.31 -23.73 12.64
C MET A 32 -17.50 -23.84 11.34
N MET A 33 -16.28 -23.30 11.30
CA MET A 33 -15.47 -23.22 10.09
C MET A 33 -14.93 -24.61 9.71
N PRO A 34 -15.22 -25.13 8.50
CA PRO A 34 -14.58 -26.34 8.03
C PRO A 34 -13.07 -26.12 7.83
N ARG A 35 -12.24 -27.10 8.21
CA ARG A 35 -10.78 -27.04 7.98
C ARG A 35 -10.39 -26.95 6.51
N ALA A 36 -11.27 -27.39 5.61
CA ALA A 36 -11.09 -27.21 4.17
C ALA A 36 -11.13 -25.73 3.72
N VAL A 37 -11.65 -24.82 4.57
CA VAL A 37 -11.73 -23.38 4.31
C VAL A 37 -10.60 -22.63 4.99
N ALA A 38 -10.38 -22.85 6.28
CA ALA A 38 -9.28 -22.27 7.04
C ALA A 38 -9.03 -23.05 8.32
N ASP A 39 -7.79 -23.06 8.79
CA ASP A 39 -7.41 -23.64 10.07
C ASP A 39 -7.88 -22.77 11.24
N ARG A 40 -7.89 -21.43 11.05
CA ARG A 40 -8.24 -20.45 12.09
C ARG A 40 -8.81 -19.17 11.48
N VAL A 41 -9.52 -18.39 12.32
CA VAL A 41 -10.00 -17.05 12.00
C VAL A 41 -9.24 -16.01 12.83
N ALA A 42 -8.72 -14.98 12.20
CA ALA A 42 -8.06 -13.85 12.84
C ALA A 42 -8.85 -12.55 12.61
N LEU A 43 -9.02 -11.77 13.68
CA LEU A 43 -9.57 -10.42 13.60
C LEU A 43 -8.41 -9.42 13.64
N VAL A 44 -8.27 -8.63 12.59
CA VAL A 44 -7.28 -7.55 12.51
C VAL A 44 -8.02 -6.22 12.57
N THR A 45 -7.54 -5.31 13.42
CA THR A 45 -8.08 -3.96 13.58
C THR A 45 -7.04 -2.91 13.21
N GLU A 46 -7.43 -1.63 12.99
CA GLU A 46 -6.42 -0.58 12.77
C GLU A 46 -5.44 -0.40 13.94
N ARG A 47 -5.78 -0.88 15.14
CA ARG A 47 -4.85 -0.88 16.29
C ARG A 47 -3.68 -1.84 16.14
N ASP A 48 -3.86 -2.88 15.35
CA ASP A 48 -2.82 -3.87 15.06
C ASP A 48 -1.95 -3.42 13.87
N LEU A 49 -2.30 -2.30 13.22
CA LEU A 49 -1.53 -1.74 12.12
C LEU A 49 -0.38 -0.89 12.64
N HIS A 50 0.78 -1.05 12.01
CA HIS A 50 1.94 -0.23 12.29
C HIS A 50 1.61 1.26 12.04
N PRO A 51 1.97 2.21 12.92
CA PRO A 51 1.60 3.62 12.77
C PRO A 51 2.04 4.25 11.44
N VAL A 52 3.19 3.80 10.90
CA VAL A 52 3.66 4.17 9.56
C VAL A 52 2.68 3.73 8.46
N ALA A 53 2.14 2.52 8.54
CA ALA A 53 1.19 2.00 7.55
C ALA A 53 -0.12 2.79 7.58
N VAL A 54 -0.59 3.17 8.78
CA VAL A 54 -1.78 4.03 8.94
C VAL A 54 -1.54 5.39 8.30
N ALA A 55 -0.45 6.07 8.65
CA ALA A 55 -0.11 7.38 8.11
C ALA A 55 0.07 7.37 6.57
N ASN A 56 0.74 6.35 6.03
CA ASN A 56 0.90 6.21 4.59
C ASN A 56 -0.44 5.91 3.90
N GLY A 57 -1.30 5.09 4.53
CA GLY A 57 -2.65 4.82 4.09
C GLY A 57 -3.51 6.08 4.01
N GLU A 58 -3.41 6.98 4.99
CA GLU A 58 -4.09 8.28 4.98
C GLU A 58 -3.65 9.15 3.79
N ILE A 59 -2.34 9.23 3.52
CA ILE A 59 -1.80 9.99 2.37
C ILE A 59 -2.30 9.39 1.05
N ILE A 60 -2.22 8.07 0.90
CA ILE A 60 -2.70 7.35 -0.29
C ILE A 60 -4.21 7.57 -0.48
N HIS A 61 -4.98 7.56 0.59
CA HIS A 61 -6.42 7.81 0.55
C HIS A 61 -6.75 9.28 0.23
N ALA A 62 -5.98 10.23 0.75
CA ALA A 62 -6.10 11.66 0.41
C ALA A 62 -5.79 11.90 -1.08
N ALA A 63 -4.80 11.19 -1.63
CA ALA A 63 -4.39 11.24 -3.03
C ALA A 63 -5.29 10.47 -4.01
N ARG A 64 -6.48 10.02 -3.57
CA ARG A 64 -7.37 9.13 -4.36
C ARG A 64 -7.85 9.71 -5.70
N PHE A 65 -7.89 11.04 -5.82
CA PHE A 65 -8.24 11.69 -7.07
C PHE A 65 -6.97 11.92 -7.90
N PRO A 66 -6.98 11.54 -9.20
CA PRO A 66 -5.83 11.74 -10.06
C PRO A 66 -5.57 13.24 -10.29
N ASP A 67 -4.30 13.57 -10.49
CA ASP A 67 -3.86 14.90 -10.90
C ASP A 67 -2.96 14.71 -12.13
N PRO A 68 -3.54 14.68 -13.34
CA PRO A 68 -2.82 14.28 -14.56
C PRO A 68 -1.56 15.10 -14.82
N GLU A 69 -1.56 16.39 -14.46
CA GLU A 69 -0.39 17.27 -14.61
C GLU A 69 0.73 16.84 -13.65
N ALA A 70 0.40 16.68 -12.37
CA ALA A 70 1.39 16.27 -11.36
C ALA A 70 1.90 14.85 -11.64
N ASP A 71 1.02 13.95 -12.05
CA ASP A 71 1.34 12.56 -12.35
C ASP A 71 2.23 12.44 -13.59
N GLY A 72 1.92 13.16 -14.67
CA GLY A 72 2.76 13.21 -15.86
C GLY A 72 4.16 13.75 -15.57
N ARG A 73 4.26 14.87 -14.84
CA ARG A 73 5.56 15.47 -14.49
C ARG A 73 6.38 14.57 -13.57
N THR A 74 5.75 13.94 -12.58
CA THR A 74 6.43 13.03 -11.65
C THR A 74 6.93 11.77 -12.36
N ALA A 75 6.10 11.17 -13.23
CA ALA A 75 6.50 10.01 -14.02
C ALA A 75 7.66 10.34 -14.98
N ALA A 76 7.58 11.49 -15.66
CA ALA A 76 8.66 11.96 -16.54
C ALA A 76 9.97 12.16 -15.77
N ALA A 77 9.94 12.81 -14.60
CA ALA A 77 11.13 12.99 -13.78
C ALA A 77 11.70 11.65 -13.28
N LEU A 78 10.84 10.73 -12.82
CA LEU A 78 11.26 9.40 -12.37
C LEU A 78 11.89 8.55 -13.47
N SER A 79 11.46 8.71 -14.72
CA SER A 79 12.05 7.99 -15.87
C SER A 79 13.54 8.31 -16.09
N GLN A 80 14.00 9.45 -15.59
CA GLN A 80 15.40 9.89 -15.69
C GLN A 80 16.26 9.49 -14.48
N VAL A 81 15.64 8.91 -13.45
CA VAL A 81 16.32 8.53 -12.21
C VAL A 81 16.84 7.09 -12.32
N PHE A 82 18.14 6.91 -12.09
CA PHE A 82 18.74 5.59 -11.88
C PHE A 82 18.83 5.29 -10.38
N GLY A 83 18.19 4.20 -9.94
CA GLY A 83 18.21 3.77 -8.54
C GLY A 83 17.12 4.42 -7.69
N SER A 84 17.49 5.18 -6.66
CA SER A 84 16.56 5.83 -5.73
C SER A 84 16.70 7.34 -5.74
N VAL A 85 15.60 8.06 -5.48
CA VAL A 85 15.55 9.53 -5.41
C VAL A 85 14.75 9.95 -4.18
N ALA A 86 15.12 11.09 -3.56
CA ALA A 86 14.30 11.67 -2.50
C ALA A 86 13.07 12.36 -3.09
N ILE A 87 11.95 12.32 -2.38
CA ILE A 87 10.72 12.98 -2.84
C ILE A 87 10.93 14.51 -2.94
N ALA A 88 11.76 15.10 -2.08
CA ALA A 88 12.17 16.50 -2.18
C ALA A 88 12.85 16.83 -3.51
N ASP A 89 13.77 15.98 -3.98
CA ASP A 89 14.49 16.20 -5.23
C ASP A 89 13.52 16.14 -6.42
N LEU A 90 12.55 15.21 -6.38
CA LEU A 90 11.47 15.18 -7.36
C LEU A 90 10.59 16.43 -7.31
N SER A 91 10.28 16.94 -6.12
CA SER A 91 9.53 18.20 -5.97
C SER A 91 10.24 19.36 -6.63
N VAL A 92 11.57 19.44 -6.49
CA VAL A 92 12.39 20.50 -7.09
C VAL A 92 12.44 20.32 -8.61
N ALA A 93 12.74 19.11 -9.09
CA ALA A 93 12.84 18.82 -10.53
C ALA A 93 11.51 19.05 -11.26
N THR A 94 10.39 18.74 -10.61
CA THR A 94 9.06 18.89 -11.20
C THR A 94 8.42 20.23 -10.88
N GLY A 95 8.92 21.04 -9.94
CA GLY A 95 8.29 22.29 -9.53
C GLY A 95 6.89 22.13 -8.90
N LEU A 96 6.53 20.94 -8.44
CA LEU A 96 5.19 20.60 -7.95
C LEU A 96 4.94 20.95 -6.48
N GLY A 97 5.99 21.25 -5.72
CA GLY A 97 5.89 21.45 -4.28
C GLY A 97 5.29 20.21 -3.61
N THR A 98 4.35 20.42 -2.68
CA THR A 98 3.68 19.32 -1.95
C THR A 98 2.81 18.41 -2.82
N ARG A 99 2.42 18.83 -4.04
CA ARG A 99 1.64 17.97 -4.96
C ARG A 99 2.40 16.69 -5.33
N VAL A 100 3.73 16.72 -5.31
CA VAL A 100 4.56 15.54 -5.60
C VAL A 100 4.29 14.39 -4.62
N ILE A 101 3.95 14.70 -3.36
CA ILE A 101 3.65 13.68 -2.34
C ILE A 101 2.43 12.86 -2.76
N HIS A 102 1.38 13.52 -3.24
CA HIS A 102 0.17 12.84 -3.68
C HIS A 102 0.40 12.06 -4.98
N SER A 103 1.21 12.60 -5.89
CA SER A 103 1.59 11.88 -7.11
C SER A 103 2.38 10.60 -6.80
N VAL A 104 3.40 10.71 -5.95
CA VAL A 104 4.17 9.55 -5.45
C VAL A 104 3.26 8.57 -4.71
N ALA A 105 2.33 9.02 -3.89
CA ALA A 105 1.41 8.14 -3.19
C ALA A 105 0.52 7.33 -4.16
N ARG A 106 0.10 7.92 -5.28
CA ARG A 106 -0.61 7.19 -6.35
C ARG A 106 0.29 6.16 -7.03
N LEU A 107 1.55 6.50 -7.32
CA LEU A 107 2.51 5.54 -7.89
C LEU A 107 2.82 4.39 -6.92
N ILE A 108 2.91 4.65 -5.61
CA ILE A 108 3.04 3.62 -4.58
C ILE A 108 1.80 2.72 -4.57
N LYS A 109 0.61 3.30 -4.62
CA LYS A 109 -0.66 2.55 -4.70
C LYS A 109 -0.74 1.68 -5.95
N ALA A 110 -0.23 2.17 -7.09
CA ALA A 110 -0.17 1.42 -8.35
C ALA A 110 0.93 0.34 -8.36
N GLY A 111 1.83 0.33 -7.37
CA GLY A 111 2.95 -0.61 -7.32
C GLY A 111 4.09 -0.27 -8.29
N GLU A 112 4.10 0.93 -8.87
CA GLU A 112 5.10 1.38 -9.83
C GLU A 112 6.37 1.91 -9.15
N VAL A 113 6.24 2.39 -7.91
CA VAL A 113 7.37 2.80 -7.06
C VAL A 113 7.22 2.23 -5.66
N VAL A 114 8.34 2.08 -4.96
CA VAL A 114 8.38 1.64 -3.56
C VAL A 114 9.28 2.55 -2.74
N LEU A 115 8.94 2.71 -1.45
CA LEU A 115 9.83 3.31 -0.47
C LEU A 115 11.05 2.41 -0.27
N CYS A 116 12.21 3.02 -0.07
CA CYS A 116 13.45 2.30 0.20
C CYS A 116 13.54 1.81 1.66
N ALA A 117 12.76 2.41 2.56
CA ALA A 117 12.67 2.05 3.97
C ALA A 117 11.20 1.98 4.42
N HIS A 118 10.95 1.27 5.53
CA HIS A 118 9.63 1.25 6.18
C HIS A 118 9.44 2.54 7.00
N GLU A 119 9.12 3.62 6.31
CA GLU A 119 9.00 4.96 6.88
C GLU A 119 7.73 5.68 6.41
N ARG A 120 7.40 6.79 7.07
CA ARG A 120 6.28 7.65 6.65
C ARG A 120 6.63 8.32 5.32
N ILE A 121 5.69 8.41 4.38
CA ILE A 121 5.86 9.15 3.14
C ILE A 121 6.05 10.63 3.49
N GLY A 122 7.21 11.18 3.16
CA GLY A 122 7.55 12.58 3.37
C GLY A 122 8.64 13.04 2.40
N MET A 123 8.96 14.34 2.44
CA MET A 123 9.93 14.93 1.51
C MET A 123 11.34 14.30 1.60
N SER A 124 11.75 13.87 2.80
CA SER A 124 13.04 13.19 3.01
C SER A 124 13.04 11.72 2.60
N SER A 125 11.87 11.12 2.39
CA SER A 125 11.76 9.70 2.07
C SER A 125 12.33 9.43 0.69
N ARG A 126 12.98 8.27 0.54
CA ARG A 126 13.53 7.84 -0.75
C ARG A 126 12.64 6.79 -1.39
N ILE A 127 12.36 6.99 -2.67
CA ILE A 127 11.63 6.04 -3.50
C ILE A 127 12.49 5.52 -4.64
N ARG A 128 12.14 4.35 -5.15
CA ARG A 128 12.71 3.79 -6.37
C ARG A 128 11.60 3.22 -7.24
N ALA A 129 11.80 3.24 -8.55
CA ALA A 129 10.94 2.53 -9.48
C ALA A 129 11.01 1.02 -9.24
N VAL A 130 9.87 0.35 -9.38
CA VAL A 130 9.80 -1.10 -9.45
C VAL A 130 10.09 -1.50 -10.90
N PRO A 131 11.11 -2.33 -11.17
CA PRO A 131 11.36 -2.81 -12.51
C PRO A 131 10.15 -3.63 -12.98
N GLN A 132 9.44 -3.12 -13.98
CA GLN A 132 8.33 -3.81 -14.62
C GLN A 132 8.86 -5.12 -15.22
N LYS A 133 8.31 -6.27 -14.82
CA LYS A 133 8.53 -7.51 -15.57
C LYS A 133 7.91 -7.27 -16.95
N ARG A 134 8.73 -7.15 -18.01
CA ARG A 134 8.24 -7.26 -19.38
C ARG A 134 7.53 -8.61 -19.47
N HIS A 135 6.19 -8.60 -19.52
CA HIS A 135 5.46 -9.73 -20.05
C HIS A 135 6.02 -9.94 -21.47
N GLN A 136 6.69 -11.07 -21.67
CA GLN A 136 7.05 -11.52 -23.01
C GLN A 136 5.73 -11.66 -23.76
N GLN A 137 5.49 -10.75 -24.70
CA GLN A 137 4.58 -10.98 -25.81
C GLN A 137 5.20 -12.13 -26.61
N GLY A 138 4.73 -13.35 -26.34
CA GLY A 138 4.95 -14.48 -27.21
C GLY A 138 4.10 -14.28 -28.45
N GLU A 139 4.77 -14.02 -29.56
CA GLU A 139 4.28 -14.32 -30.90
C GLU A 139 3.67 -15.74 -30.90
N VAL A 140 2.46 -15.87 -31.43
CA VAL A 140 2.05 -17.11 -32.09
C VAL A 140 1.55 -16.72 -33.47
N SER A 141 2.22 -17.34 -34.45
CA SER A 141 2.08 -17.25 -35.89
C SER A 141 0.66 -17.40 -36.42
#